data_AF-A0A2E9Z6M7-F1
#
_entry.id   AF-A0A2E9Z6M7-F1
#
_cell.length_a   1.000
_cell.length_b   1.000
_cell.length_c   1.000
_cell.angle_alpha   90.00
_cell.angle_beta   90.00
_cell.angle_gamma   90.00
#
_symmetry.space_group_name_H-M   'P 1'
#
loop_
_entity.id
_entity.type
_entity.pdbx_description
1 polymer ?
#
loop_
_entity_poly.entity_id
_entity_poly.type
_entity_poly.pdbx_seq_one_letter_code
_entity_poly.pdbx_strand_id
1 'polypeptide(L)'
;MRLIYKIICLSFSFVLAGGGGLYAQDSASSKRPFYEYKGNYGEQLDKIKSKFKDAFGYDVVDMGRSWTPTEVEALHLAFNQLPPTFYEISDLKALYRLDNIVLGPGQGTTDDIPAATLPAFSTIYEKTTRSYKVFVEKKDLRVEFYNPLFYEDRSALINIIQHEMAHAFDMANGFLSFSDEWISLSKFRVLHIFPLDGNRESDSIYSLINDSVVDNYAPVSTRNLPTYSRQNPQEDFANSVTAYIHYPYFRFTHPSRYKFLKKNVFAGKEYFLEDSTVSSLKEKISSDLGDALAKGAWDDVRNIFIELGRGYYPDLEKKIISRIQEALGTTSVSQEKDRILGLGTCYLMQPEGLELRKELIRARRVSVKEFLKDPRCFRIARDYFEKNLSKWPPSNLYFYQDGGMSHLQFTDPVLGTAHLRGFDTEYAWRIFVVGGSKKPLATGKHNVDEGGNGSVRIDLMKSADKNFEFPAGKVLRIELGVKRIHPRTFKIIESEKTGIQFVVQPWFRYIGPQPPAIRVTVPFNSPRVFH
;
A
#
# COMPACT_ATOMS: atom_id res chain seq x y z
N MET A 1 35.47 12.39 26.89
CA MET A 1 36.32 13.32 26.11
C MET A 1 36.66 12.64 24.79
N ARG A 2 35.89 12.89 23.73
CA ARG A 2 36.10 13.90 22.66
C ARG A 2 37.39 13.70 21.85
N LEU A 3 37.24 13.13 20.65
CA LEU A 3 37.84 13.53 19.36
C LEU A 3 37.16 12.67 18.27
N ILE A 4 36.15 13.13 17.53
CA ILE A 4 36.22 13.97 16.31
C ILE A 4 37.29 13.47 15.33
N TYR A 5 36.87 12.85 14.22
CA TYR A 5 37.23 13.33 12.88
C TYR A 5 36.16 12.97 11.83
N LYS A 6 35.95 13.97 10.98
CA LYS A 6 35.06 14.08 9.82
C LYS A 6 35.72 13.49 8.55
N ILE A 7 34.84 13.01 7.65
CA ILE A 7 34.86 13.10 6.17
C ILE A 7 36.05 12.49 5.41
N ILE A 8 35.73 11.59 4.46
CA ILE A 8 36.35 11.58 3.12
C ILE A 8 35.25 11.33 2.06
N CYS A 9 34.93 12.41 1.33
CA CYS A 9 34.50 12.35 -0.07
C CYS A 9 35.67 11.87 -0.92
N LEU A 10 35.42 11.01 -1.91
CA LEU A 10 36.36 10.79 -3.01
C LEU A 10 35.62 10.90 -4.34
N SER A 11 35.81 12.07 -4.93
CA SER A 11 35.65 12.40 -6.34
C SER A 11 36.64 11.61 -7.21
N PHE A 12 36.22 11.25 -8.41
CA PHE A 12 37.15 11.03 -9.52
C PHE A 12 36.88 12.08 -10.59
N SER A 13 37.84 12.99 -10.73
CA SER A 13 37.92 13.97 -11.81
C SER A 13 38.45 13.31 -13.07
N PHE A 14 37.92 13.70 -14.23
CA PHE A 14 38.73 13.80 -15.45
C PHE A 14 38.80 15.28 -15.83
N VAL A 15 40.03 15.77 -15.94
CA VAL A 15 40.42 17.13 -16.36
C VAL A 15 40.85 17.06 -17.82
N LEU A 16 40.32 17.97 -18.65
CA LEU A 16 40.99 18.67 -19.76
C LEU A 16 40.22 20.00 -19.91
N ALA A 17 40.63 21.14 -19.35
CA ALA A 17 41.77 22.03 -19.63
C ALA A 17 41.64 22.87 -20.93
N GLY A 18 41.60 24.19 -20.72
CA GLY A 18 41.83 25.26 -21.71
C GLY A 18 40.53 25.88 -22.24
N GLY A 19 40.22 27.18 -22.13
CA GLY A 19 40.99 28.35 -21.73
C GLY A 19 40.49 29.54 -22.55
N GLY A 20 40.16 30.65 -21.88
CA GLY A 20 40.16 32.00 -22.48
C GLY A 20 38.82 32.55 -22.98
N GLY A 21 38.54 33.79 -22.59
CA GLY A 21 37.75 34.71 -23.40
C GLY A 21 36.51 35.29 -22.75
N LEU A 22 36.69 36.39 -22.01
CA LEU A 22 35.69 37.44 -21.89
C LEU A 22 35.28 37.90 -23.30
N TYR A 23 34.05 37.64 -23.71
CA TYR A 23 33.32 38.49 -24.66
C TYR A 23 31.85 38.52 -24.26
N ALA A 24 31.46 39.66 -23.68
CA ALA A 24 30.11 40.16 -23.83
C ALA A 24 29.87 40.34 -25.34
N GLN A 25 28.84 39.67 -25.86
CA GLN A 25 28.24 40.04 -27.13
C GLN A 25 26.74 39.90 -26.98
N ASP A 26 26.09 41.07 -26.93
CA ASP A 26 24.68 41.25 -27.18
C ASP A 26 24.26 40.40 -28.39
N SER A 27 23.35 39.46 -28.17
CA SER A 27 22.50 38.96 -29.23
C SER A 27 21.10 38.78 -28.69
N ALA A 28 20.20 39.52 -29.34
CA ALA A 28 18.75 39.60 -29.22
C ALA A 28 18.09 38.65 -28.21
N SER A 29 17.40 39.25 -27.24
CA SER A 29 16.35 38.58 -26.49
C SER A 29 15.43 37.84 -27.45
N SER A 30 15.57 36.51 -27.50
CA SER A 30 14.55 35.63 -28.03
C SER A 30 13.33 35.84 -27.15
N LYS A 31 12.47 36.78 -27.56
CA LYS A 31 11.10 36.90 -27.08
C LYS A 31 10.40 35.62 -27.51
N ARG A 32 10.58 34.55 -26.73
CA ARG A 32 9.56 33.52 -26.65
C ARG A 32 8.25 34.26 -26.38
N PRO A 33 7.20 34.08 -27.19
CA PRO A 33 5.91 34.63 -26.84
C PRO A 33 5.58 34.04 -25.47
N PHE A 34 5.55 34.90 -24.45
CA PHE A 34 4.76 34.58 -23.29
C PHE A 34 3.35 34.40 -23.85
N TYR A 35 2.84 33.18 -23.80
CA TYR A 35 1.41 32.97 -23.96
C TYR A 35 0.76 33.64 -22.75
N GLU A 36 0.52 34.95 -22.83
CA GLU A 36 -0.37 35.65 -21.93
C GLU A 36 -1.76 35.09 -22.17
N TYR A 37 -2.21 34.25 -21.24
CA TYR A 37 -3.60 33.86 -21.17
C TYR A 37 -4.44 35.13 -21.01
N LYS A 38 -5.33 35.41 -21.96
CA LYS A 38 -6.14 36.65 -22.03
C LYS A 38 -7.25 36.75 -20.96
N GLY A 39 -7.28 35.87 -19.96
CA GLY A 39 -8.31 35.83 -18.92
C GLY A 39 -7.74 36.09 -17.52
N ASN A 40 -8.61 36.54 -16.60
CA ASN A 40 -8.26 36.68 -15.19
C ASN A 40 -8.28 35.31 -14.50
N TYR A 41 -7.14 34.61 -14.54
CA TYR A 41 -6.99 33.27 -13.97
C TYR A 41 -7.29 33.24 -12.46
N GLY A 42 -6.94 34.31 -11.74
CA GLY A 42 -7.20 34.44 -10.30
C GLY A 42 -8.70 34.45 -9.99
N GLU A 43 -9.47 35.32 -10.64
CA GLU A 43 -10.92 35.38 -10.43
C GLU A 43 -11.65 34.09 -10.81
N GLN A 44 -11.22 33.41 -11.88
CA GLN A 44 -11.79 32.13 -12.28
C GLN A 44 -11.51 31.05 -11.22
N LEU A 45 -10.27 30.98 -10.72
CA LEU A 45 -9.89 30.02 -9.69
C LEU A 45 -10.62 30.30 -8.38
N ASP A 46 -10.69 31.55 -7.94
CA ASP A 46 -11.41 31.95 -6.72
C ASP A 46 -12.89 31.60 -6.80
N LYS A 47 -13.51 31.80 -7.96
CA LYS A 47 -14.91 31.41 -8.19
C LYS A 47 -15.11 29.90 -8.08
N ILE A 48 -14.19 29.09 -8.64
CA ILE A 48 -14.29 27.63 -8.59
C ILE A 48 -14.01 27.13 -7.16
N LYS A 49 -13.04 27.71 -6.45
CA LYS A 49 -12.76 27.41 -5.03
C LYS A 49 -13.96 27.77 -4.14
N SER A 50 -14.58 28.94 -4.34
CA SER A 50 -15.80 29.32 -3.60
C SER A 50 -16.93 28.33 -3.86
N LYS A 51 -17.16 27.96 -5.13
CA LYS A 51 -18.18 26.97 -5.47
C LYS A 51 -17.91 25.61 -4.80
N PHE A 52 -16.65 25.19 -4.72
CA PHE A 52 -16.29 23.96 -4.02
C PHE A 52 -16.59 24.06 -2.52
N LYS A 53 -16.24 25.19 -1.89
CA LYS A 53 -16.58 25.46 -0.49
C LYS A 53 -18.08 25.45 -0.25
N ASP A 54 -18.86 26.12 -1.10
CA ASP A 54 -20.32 26.20 -0.97
C ASP A 54 -20.98 24.82 -1.13
N ALA A 55 -20.38 23.92 -1.92
CA ALA A 55 -20.91 22.59 -2.17
C ALA A 55 -20.55 21.56 -1.08
N PHE A 56 -19.34 21.66 -0.49
CA PHE A 56 -18.79 20.59 0.36
C PHE A 56 -18.30 21.05 1.74
N GLY A 57 -18.20 22.36 1.98
CA GLY A 57 -17.85 22.94 3.27
C GLY A 57 -16.36 23.20 3.51
N TYR A 58 -15.48 22.95 2.53
CA TYR A 58 -14.04 23.03 2.74
C TYR A 58 -13.37 24.14 1.93
N ASP A 59 -12.44 24.83 2.56
CA ASP A 59 -11.54 25.75 1.85
C ASP A 59 -10.52 24.97 1.00
N VAL A 60 -10.16 25.53 -0.16
CA VAL A 60 -9.15 24.97 -1.06
C VAL A 60 -7.95 25.92 -1.06
N VAL A 61 -6.94 25.57 -0.26
CA VAL A 61 -5.86 26.47 0.14
C VAL A 61 -4.58 26.18 -0.64
N ASP A 62 -3.98 27.24 -1.16
CA ASP A 62 -2.65 27.20 -1.79
C ASP A 62 -1.58 27.18 -0.69
N MET A 63 -0.73 26.16 -0.66
CA MET A 63 0.34 26.06 0.34
C MET A 63 1.67 25.69 -0.32
N GLY A 64 2.43 26.70 -0.73
CA GLY A 64 3.65 26.51 -1.52
C GLY A 64 3.40 26.44 -3.02
N ARG A 65 2.32 25.76 -3.45
CA ARG A 65 1.86 25.75 -4.85
C ARG A 65 0.39 26.15 -4.98
N SER A 66 0.09 26.94 -6.01
CA SER A 66 -1.29 27.30 -6.35
C SER A 66 -2.02 26.16 -7.03
N TRP A 67 -3.28 25.97 -6.63
CA TRP A 67 -4.23 25.14 -7.35
C TRP A 67 -4.46 25.65 -8.78
N THR A 68 -4.70 24.74 -9.71
CA THR A 68 -5.21 25.06 -11.05
C THR A 68 -6.72 24.78 -11.15
N PRO A 69 -7.48 25.45 -12.03
CA PRO A 69 -8.90 25.17 -12.24
C PRO A 69 -9.19 23.69 -12.47
N THR A 70 -8.38 23.01 -13.29
CA THR A 70 -8.54 21.58 -13.59
C THR A 70 -8.33 20.69 -12.38
N GLU A 71 -7.41 21.05 -11.46
CA GLU A 71 -7.20 20.30 -10.22
C GLU A 71 -8.40 20.49 -9.27
N VAL A 72 -8.97 21.69 -9.17
CA VAL A 72 -10.17 21.93 -8.34
C VAL A 72 -11.41 21.28 -8.93
N GLU A 73 -11.55 21.25 -10.25
CA GLU A 73 -12.60 20.49 -10.93
C GLU A 73 -12.48 18.99 -10.64
N ALA A 74 -11.26 18.44 -10.62
CA ALA A 74 -11.01 17.05 -10.27
C ALA A 74 -11.40 16.74 -8.81
N LEU A 75 -11.09 17.64 -7.86
CA LEU A 75 -11.61 17.56 -6.49
C LEU A 75 -13.14 17.52 -6.48
N HIS A 76 -13.80 18.45 -7.18
CA HIS A 76 -15.25 18.55 -7.19
C HIS A 76 -15.91 17.25 -7.70
N LEU A 77 -15.31 16.61 -8.71
CA LEU A 77 -15.76 15.32 -9.23
C LEU A 77 -15.61 14.18 -8.22
N ALA A 78 -14.47 14.13 -7.51
CA ALA A 78 -14.23 13.13 -6.48
C ALA A 78 -15.21 13.28 -5.31
N PHE A 79 -15.47 14.52 -4.87
CA PHE A 79 -16.38 14.82 -3.76
C PHE A 79 -17.84 14.57 -4.09
N ASN A 80 -18.30 14.85 -5.31
CA ASN A 80 -19.67 14.52 -5.74
C ASN A 80 -20.03 13.04 -5.58
N GLN A 81 -19.04 12.15 -5.60
CA GLN A 81 -19.25 10.73 -5.40
C GLN A 81 -19.29 10.34 -3.92
N LEU A 82 -18.80 11.15 -2.99
CA LEU A 82 -18.90 10.88 -1.55
C LEU A 82 -20.37 11.04 -1.07
N PRO A 83 -20.76 10.38 0.02
CA PRO A 83 -22.03 10.68 0.69
C PRO A 83 -21.94 12.02 1.45
N PRO A 84 -23.07 12.68 1.74
CA PRO A 84 -23.08 13.95 2.48
C PRO A 84 -22.41 13.92 3.86
N THR A 85 -22.21 12.73 4.45
CA THR A 85 -21.46 12.55 5.71
C THR A 85 -19.98 12.95 5.60
N PHE A 86 -19.43 13.11 4.39
CA PHE A 86 -18.09 13.66 4.15
C PHE A 86 -18.10 15.15 3.84
N TYR A 87 -19.25 15.82 3.88
CA TYR A 87 -19.32 17.27 3.70
C TYR A 87 -19.32 17.92 5.08
N GLU A 88 -18.60 19.04 5.22
CA GLU A 88 -18.53 19.79 6.48
C GLU A 88 -18.09 18.97 7.71
N ILE A 89 -17.10 18.07 7.55
CA ILE A 89 -16.46 17.37 8.69
C ILE A 89 -15.91 18.44 9.65
N SER A 90 -16.42 18.46 10.88
CA SER A 90 -16.25 19.58 11.83
C SER A 90 -14.80 20.03 12.04
N ASP A 91 -13.87 19.07 12.07
CA ASP A 91 -12.48 19.31 12.41
C ASP A 91 -11.60 19.54 11.16
N LEU A 92 -12.11 19.24 9.97
CA LEU A 92 -11.43 19.45 8.70
C LEU A 92 -11.87 20.78 8.09
N LYS A 93 -10.99 21.78 8.12
CA LYS A 93 -11.30 23.12 7.61
C LYS A 93 -10.97 23.30 6.12
N ALA A 94 -9.89 22.68 5.67
CA ALA A 94 -9.32 22.97 4.37
C ALA A 94 -8.57 21.78 3.77
N LEU A 95 -8.46 21.82 2.44
CA LEU A 95 -7.63 20.95 1.61
C LEU A 95 -6.45 21.77 1.07
N TYR A 96 -5.24 21.24 1.19
CA TYR A 96 -4.01 22.00 0.93
C TYR A 96 -3.27 21.46 -0.30
N ARG A 97 -2.80 22.37 -1.16
CA ARG A 97 -1.92 22.03 -2.30
C ARG A 97 -0.49 22.35 -1.99
N LEU A 98 0.38 21.35 -2.03
CA LEU A 98 1.83 21.48 -1.83
C LEU A 98 2.58 20.83 -2.99
N ASP A 99 3.84 21.19 -3.22
CA ASP A 99 4.64 20.51 -4.24
C ASP A 99 4.95 19.06 -3.86
N ASN A 100 5.49 18.86 -2.65
CA ASN A 100 5.94 17.58 -2.12
C ASN A 100 5.64 17.50 -0.62
N ILE A 101 5.56 16.28 -0.10
CA ILE A 101 5.49 16.04 1.34
C ILE A 101 6.77 16.52 2.05
N VAL A 102 6.62 17.18 3.18
CA VAL A 102 7.75 17.61 4.02
C VAL A 102 8.01 16.54 5.07
N LEU A 103 9.04 15.72 4.84
CA LEU A 103 9.48 14.67 5.76
C LEU A 103 10.67 15.13 6.64
N GLY A 104 10.83 14.49 7.80
CA GLY A 104 11.95 14.76 8.70
C GLY A 104 13.31 14.29 8.14
N PRO A 105 14.44 14.78 8.68
CA PRO A 105 15.76 14.37 8.21
C PRO A 105 15.98 12.86 8.35
N GLY A 106 16.28 12.18 7.25
CA GLY A 106 16.55 10.73 7.19
C GLY A 106 15.44 9.86 6.61
N GLN A 107 14.30 10.43 6.25
CA GLN A 107 13.26 9.74 5.47
C GLN A 107 13.59 9.86 3.96
N GLY A 108 13.41 8.77 3.20
CA GLY A 108 13.86 8.61 1.82
C GLY A 108 13.19 9.54 0.79
N THR A 109 13.32 9.22 -0.49
CA THR A 109 12.81 10.05 -1.60
C THR A 109 11.30 10.27 -1.50
N THR A 110 10.88 11.54 -1.52
CA THR A 110 9.48 11.99 -1.34
C THR A 110 8.69 12.07 -2.65
N ASP A 111 9.32 11.78 -3.78
CA ASP A 111 8.82 12.13 -5.12
C ASP A 111 7.58 11.33 -5.58
N ASP A 112 7.20 10.26 -4.88
CA ASP A 112 6.09 9.37 -5.27
C ASP A 112 4.85 9.43 -4.34
N ILE A 113 4.88 10.25 -3.27
CA ILE A 113 3.76 10.35 -2.33
C ILE A 113 2.72 11.33 -2.91
N PRO A 114 1.49 10.87 -3.23
CA PRO A 114 0.51 11.72 -3.91
C PRO A 114 -0.30 12.60 -2.95
N ALA A 115 -0.51 12.14 -1.71
CA ALA A 115 -1.30 12.85 -0.71
C ALA A 115 -0.96 12.36 0.70
N ALA A 116 -1.41 13.09 1.71
CA ALA A 116 -1.34 12.68 3.11
C ALA A 116 -2.45 13.32 3.96
N THR A 117 -2.90 12.60 4.98
CA THR A 117 -3.79 13.10 6.02
C THR A 117 -3.06 13.23 7.34
N LEU A 118 -3.18 14.39 7.98
CA LEU A 118 -2.51 14.76 9.24
C LEU A 118 -3.56 15.18 10.28
N PRO A 119 -3.28 15.15 11.60
CA PRO A 119 -1.99 14.86 12.27
C PRO A 119 -1.54 13.39 12.25
N ALA A 120 -0.24 13.19 12.44
CA ALA A 120 0.29 11.87 12.78
C ALA A 120 -0.11 11.47 14.22
N PHE A 121 0.03 10.19 14.53
CA PHE A 121 -0.25 9.64 15.86
C PHE A 121 0.77 8.57 16.24
N SER A 122 0.78 8.21 17.53
CA SER A 122 1.58 7.12 18.08
C SER A 122 0.74 6.18 18.93
N THR A 123 1.05 4.89 18.89
CA THR A 123 0.35 3.83 19.62
C THR A 123 1.16 3.37 20.81
N ILE A 124 0.66 3.63 22.02
CA ILE A 124 1.36 3.29 23.28
C ILE A 124 0.44 2.45 24.15
N TYR A 125 0.95 1.32 24.63
CA TYR A 125 0.37 0.56 25.73
C TYR A 125 0.97 1.09 27.02
N GLU A 126 0.13 1.75 27.82
CA GLU A 126 0.52 2.33 29.10
C GLU A 126 0.42 1.26 30.19
N LYS A 127 1.57 0.90 30.77
CA LYS A 127 1.70 -0.20 31.72
C LYS A 127 0.93 0.07 33.01
N THR A 128 1.02 1.30 33.51
CA THR A 128 0.42 1.74 34.79
C THR A 128 -1.10 1.58 34.78
N THR A 129 -1.76 2.01 33.71
CA THR A 129 -3.23 1.92 33.58
C THR A 129 -3.70 0.67 32.84
N ARG A 130 -2.75 -0.12 32.30
CA ARG A 130 -3.00 -1.30 31.46
C ARG A 130 -3.91 -1.01 30.28
N SER A 131 -3.70 0.13 29.63
CA SER A 131 -4.58 0.61 28.55
C SER A 131 -3.84 0.84 27.24
N TYR A 132 -4.52 0.58 26.14
CA TYR A 132 -4.05 0.90 24.80
C TYR A 132 -4.47 2.31 24.43
N LYS A 133 -3.51 3.15 24.10
CA LYS A 133 -3.75 4.55 23.77
C LYS A 133 -3.23 4.88 22.37
N VAL A 134 -3.95 5.77 21.71
CA VAL A 134 -3.54 6.44 20.48
C VAL A 134 -3.33 7.90 20.83
N PHE A 135 -2.09 8.36 20.72
CA PHE A 135 -1.70 9.74 20.99
C PHE A 135 -1.63 10.50 19.68
N VAL A 136 -2.59 11.39 19.47
CA VAL A 136 -2.66 12.22 18.27
C VAL A 136 -1.82 13.47 18.47
N GLU A 137 -1.00 13.85 17.48
CA GLU A 137 -0.21 15.08 17.56
C GLU A 137 -1.11 16.31 17.71
N LYS A 138 -0.61 17.33 18.42
CA LYS A 138 -1.31 18.62 18.59
C LYS A 138 -1.20 19.47 17.31
N LYS A 139 -1.86 19.03 16.25
CA LYS A 139 -2.04 19.78 14.99
C LYS A 139 -3.48 19.62 14.51
N ASP A 140 -3.94 20.61 13.77
CA ASP A 140 -5.26 20.58 13.15
C ASP A 140 -5.33 19.46 12.10
N LEU A 141 -6.51 18.84 11.99
CA LEU A 141 -6.82 17.88 10.94
C LEU A 141 -6.73 18.57 9.58
N ARG A 142 -5.95 17.98 8.67
CA ARG A 142 -5.83 18.48 7.30
C ARG A 142 -5.48 17.38 6.31
N VAL A 143 -5.91 17.60 5.07
CA VAL A 143 -5.57 16.77 3.93
C VAL A 143 -4.68 17.58 2.98
N GLU A 144 -3.53 17.00 2.65
CA GLU A 144 -2.51 17.58 1.79
C GLU A 144 -2.43 16.80 0.47
N PHE A 145 -2.39 17.52 -0.65
CA PHE A 145 -2.26 16.96 -2.00
C PHE A 145 -0.99 17.46 -2.68
N TYR A 146 -0.23 16.53 -3.25
CA TYR A 146 1.11 16.76 -3.80
C TYR A 146 1.14 16.64 -5.32
N ASN A 147 2.25 17.06 -5.95
CA ASN A 147 2.40 17.01 -7.42
C ASN A 147 2.13 15.62 -8.03
N PRO A 148 2.60 14.50 -7.46
CA PRO A 148 2.41 13.18 -8.08
C PRO A 148 0.94 12.82 -8.31
N LEU A 149 0.03 13.26 -7.43
CA LEU A 149 -1.40 12.99 -7.55
C LEU A 149 -1.96 13.43 -8.90
N PHE A 150 -1.56 14.61 -9.37
CA PHE A 150 -2.15 15.23 -10.55
C PHE A 150 -1.54 14.73 -11.87
N TYR A 151 -0.59 13.79 -11.79
CA TYR A 151 -0.09 13.00 -12.92
C TYR A 151 -0.72 11.60 -12.99
N GLU A 152 -1.56 11.24 -12.02
CA GLU A 152 -2.30 9.98 -12.03
C GLU A 152 -3.42 10.00 -13.06
N ASP A 153 -3.84 8.80 -13.50
CA ASP A 153 -5.07 8.69 -14.27
C ASP A 153 -6.27 9.14 -13.44
N ARG A 154 -7.33 9.59 -14.12
CA ARG A 154 -8.51 10.18 -13.45
C ARG A 154 -9.15 9.23 -12.43
N SER A 155 -9.13 7.92 -12.66
CA SER A 155 -9.75 6.95 -11.75
C SER A 155 -8.90 6.75 -10.49
N ALA A 156 -7.58 6.67 -10.63
CA ALA A 156 -6.65 6.62 -9.52
C ALA A 156 -6.66 7.94 -8.72
N LEU A 157 -6.67 9.09 -9.38
CA LEU A 157 -6.77 10.41 -8.75
C LEU A 157 -8.01 10.52 -7.87
N ILE A 158 -9.19 10.16 -8.41
CA ILE A 158 -10.46 10.21 -7.65
C ILE A 158 -10.40 9.25 -6.45
N ASN A 159 -9.88 8.04 -6.66
CA ASN A 159 -9.77 7.05 -5.59
C ASN A 159 -8.84 7.54 -4.47
N ILE A 160 -7.69 8.14 -4.79
CA ILE A 160 -6.74 8.68 -3.80
C ILE A 160 -7.38 9.82 -3.00
N ILE A 161 -8.07 10.76 -3.65
CA ILE A 161 -8.77 11.85 -2.93
C ILE A 161 -9.77 11.29 -1.93
N GLN A 162 -10.56 10.31 -2.34
CA GLN A 162 -11.56 9.70 -1.46
C GLN A 162 -10.92 8.83 -0.36
N HIS A 163 -9.77 8.22 -0.63
CA HIS A 163 -8.98 7.50 0.36
C HIS A 163 -8.49 8.45 1.46
N GLU A 164 -7.94 9.61 1.11
CA GLU A 164 -7.54 10.61 2.11
C GLU A 164 -8.73 11.17 2.89
N MET A 165 -9.84 11.42 2.21
CA MET A 165 -11.07 11.83 2.89
C MET A 165 -11.59 10.75 3.85
N ALA A 166 -11.36 9.47 3.56
CA ALA A 166 -11.67 8.37 4.49
C ALA A 166 -10.80 8.41 5.74
N HIS A 167 -9.51 8.73 5.63
CA HIS A 167 -8.65 8.99 6.79
C HIS A 167 -9.15 10.19 7.59
N ALA A 168 -9.51 11.29 6.92
CA ALA A 168 -10.03 12.47 7.62
C ALA A 168 -11.34 12.17 8.36
N PHE A 169 -12.25 11.43 7.72
CA PHE A 169 -13.49 10.97 8.34
C PHE A 169 -13.22 10.05 9.54
N ASP A 170 -12.27 9.11 9.40
CA ASP A 170 -11.85 8.21 10.47
C ASP A 170 -11.40 8.99 11.71
N MET A 171 -10.48 9.94 11.53
CA MET A 171 -9.95 10.77 12.61
C MET A 171 -11.03 11.62 13.28
N ALA A 172 -11.87 12.30 12.49
CA ALA A 172 -12.94 13.17 13.01
C ALA A 172 -14.04 12.40 13.75
N ASN A 173 -14.20 11.11 13.48
CA ASN A 173 -15.18 10.25 14.14
C ASN A 173 -14.57 9.36 15.23
N GLY A 174 -13.48 9.82 15.86
CA GLY A 174 -12.88 9.15 17.00
C GLY A 174 -12.08 7.89 16.64
N PHE A 175 -11.56 7.81 15.42
CA PHE A 175 -10.82 6.67 14.86
C PHE A 175 -11.65 5.37 14.87
N LEU A 176 -12.66 5.31 13.99
CA LEU A 176 -13.43 4.10 13.74
C LEU A 176 -12.54 2.91 13.38
N SER A 177 -11.42 3.13 12.70
CA SER A 177 -10.41 2.11 12.36
C SER A 177 -9.76 1.46 13.60
N PHE A 178 -9.79 2.14 14.74
CA PHE A 178 -9.33 1.64 16.03
C PHE A 178 -10.45 1.10 16.94
N SER A 179 -11.70 1.16 16.49
CA SER A 179 -12.81 0.56 17.23
C SER A 179 -12.66 -0.96 17.34
N ASP A 180 -13.14 -1.52 18.45
CA ASP A 180 -13.15 -2.97 18.67
C ASP A 180 -13.92 -3.71 17.57
N GLU A 181 -15.02 -3.12 17.09
CA GLU A 181 -15.80 -3.66 15.98
C GLU A 181 -14.97 -3.71 14.70
N TRP A 182 -14.33 -2.61 14.30
CA TRP A 182 -13.52 -2.59 13.08
C TRP A 182 -12.33 -3.52 13.15
N ILE A 183 -11.59 -3.54 14.27
CA ILE A 183 -10.42 -4.41 14.47
C ILE A 183 -10.81 -5.89 14.36
N SER A 184 -11.97 -6.26 14.93
CA SER A 184 -12.52 -7.61 14.80
C SER A 184 -12.86 -7.95 13.35
N LEU A 185 -13.55 -7.06 12.63
CA LEU A 185 -13.94 -7.24 11.23
C LEU A 185 -12.73 -7.29 10.27
N SER A 186 -11.68 -6.54 10.59
CA SER A 186 -10.45 -6.45 9.81
C SER A 186 -9.38 -7.48 10.20
N LYS A 187 -9.64 -8.23 11.28
CA LYS A 187 -8.78 -9.31 11.79
C LYS A 187 -7.35 -8.86 12.11
N PHE A 188 -7.18 -7.58 12.45
CA PHE A 188 -5.92 -7.13 13.03
C PHE A 188 -5.84 -7.56 14.50
N ARG A 189 -4.63 -7.78 14.99
CA ARG A 189 -4.37 -8.09 16.40
C ARG A 189 -3.27 -7.22 16.97
N VAL A 190 -3.39 -6.94 18.26
CA VAL A 190 -2.37 -6.19 18.99
C VAL A 190 -1.10 -7.01 19.13
N LEU A 191 0.00 -6.38 18.72
CA LEU A 191 1.35 -6.81 19.00
C LEU A 191 2.08 -5.75 19.82
N HIS A 192 2.46 -6.08 21.05
CA HIS A 192 3.36 -5.26 21.84
C HIS A 192 4.80 -5.38 21.34
N ILE A 193 5.47 -4.24 21.27
CA ILE A 193 6.87 -4.10 20.88
C ILE A 193 7.63 -3.61 22.12
N PHE A 194 8.47 -4.48 22.68
CA PHE A 194 9.23 -4.16 23.87
C PHE A 194 10.32 -3.11 23.55
N PRO A 195 10.44 -2.03 24.34
CA PRO A 195 11.55 -1.08 24.19
C PRO A 195 12.90 -1.75 24.40
N LEU A 196 13.91 -1.42 23.60
CA LEU A 196 15.22 -2.08 23.67
C LEU A 196 15.93 -1.91 25.02
N ASP A 197 15.64 -0.80 25.70
CA ASP A 197 16.15 -0.41 27.02
C ASP A 197 15.08 -0.52 28.13
N GLY A 198 13.93 -1.12 27.82
CA GLY A 198 12.79 -1.22 28.72
C GLY A 198 13.01 -2.16 29.91
N ASN A 199 12.18 -1.98 30.94
CA ASN A 199 12.04 -2.88 32.09
C ASN A 199 10.57 -3.31 32.27
N ARG A 200 10.24 -4.01 33.38
CA ARG A 200 8.88 -4.54 33.62
C ARG A 200 7.79 -3.48 33.74
N GLU A 201 8.18 -2.29 34.17
CA GLU A 201 7.30 -1.14 34.39
C GLU A 201 7.27 -0.19 33.19
N SER A 202 8.07 -0.44 32.16
CA SER A 202 8.09 0.38 30.95
C SER A 202 6.78 0.23 30.17
N ASP A 203 6.30 1.38 29.69
CA ASP A 203 5.33 1.40 28.60
C ASP A 203 5.93 0.77 27.35
N SER A 204 5.07 0.24 26.48
CA SER A 204 5.50 -0.37 25.22
C SER A 204 4.75 0.26 24.07
N ILE A 205 5.41 0.43 22.92
CA ILE A 205 4.71 0.69 21.67
C ILE A 205 3.93 -0.58 21.31
N TYR A 206 2.77 -0.44 20.69
CA TYR A 206 2.10 -1.58 20.06
C TYR A 206 1.84 -1.30 18.59
N SER A 207 1.80 -2.36 17.79
CA SER A 207 1.34 -2.34 16.41
C SER A 207 0.08 -3.20 16.28
N LEU A 208 -0.72 -2.94 15.25
CA LEU A 208 -1.84 -3.77 14.87
C LEU A 208 -1.41 -4.57 13.64
N ILE A 209 -1.05 -5.83 13.86
CA ILE A 209 -0.52 -6.70 12.82
C ILE A 209 -1.65 -7.47 12.14
N ASN A 210 -1.56 -7.62 10.82
CA ASN A 210 -2.53 -8.37 10.03
C ASN A 210 -2.49 -9.88 10.36
N ASP A 211 -3.53 -10.60 9.95
CA ASP A 211 -3.54 -12.06 9.95
C ASP A 211 -2.93 -12.58 8.64
N SER A 212 -1.84 -13.35 8.75
CA SER A 212 -1.13 -13.90 7.60
C SER A 212 -1.93 -14.96 6.83
N VAL A 213 -2.93 -15.57 7.47
CA VAL A 213 -3.77 -16.62 6.86
C VAL A 213 -4.98 -16.04 6.13
N VAL A 214 -5.35 -14.79 6.43
CA VAL A 214 -6.44 -14.12 5.72
C VAL A 214 -5.94 -13.69 4.35
N ASP A 215 -6.56 -14.21 3.28
CA ASP A 215 -6.12 -13.93 1.91
C ASP A 215 -6.44 -12.52 1.42
N ASN A 216 -7.57 -11.97 1.88
CA ASN A 216 -8.13 -10.75 1.33
C ASN A 216 -8.37 -9.73 2.43
N TYR A 217 -7.66 -8.61 2.32
CA TYR A 217 -7.93 -7.36 3.02
C TYR A 217 -8.69 -6.42 2.07
N ALA A 218 -8.98 -5.20 2.51
CA ALA A 218 -9.72 -4.23 1.69
C ALA A 218 -9.11 -4.08 0.28
N PRO A 219 -9.92 -4.19 -0.80
CA PRO A 219 -9.43 -3.99 -2.16
C PRO A 219 -8.79 -2.61 -2.33
N VAL A 220 -7.64 -2.57 -3.01
CA VAL A 220 -6.89 -1.32 -3.26
C VAL A 220 -7.16 -0.79 -4.66
N SER A 221 -6.79 0.45 -4.95
CA SER A 221 -6.75 0.94 -6.33
C SER A 221 -5.73 0.17 -7.17
N THR A 222 -5.84 0.27 -8.50
CA THR A 222 -4.87 -0.33 -9.44
C THR A 222 -3.45 0.24 -9.31
N ARG A 223 -3.29 1.38 -8.64
CA ARG A 223 -2.00 1.98 -8.30
C ARG A 223 -1.21 1.09 -7.32
N ASN A 224 -1.84 0.70 -6.23
CA ASN A 224 -1.21 0.03 -5.10
C ASN A 224 -1.12 -1.50 -5.30
N LEU A 225 -0.28 -2.14 -4.50
CA LEU A 225 -0.23 -3.61 -4.42
C LEU A 225 -1.22 -4.09 -3.36
N PRO A 226 -1.79 -5.31 -3.51
CA PRO A 226 -2.79 -5.85 -2.56
C PRO A 226 -2.32 -5.91 -1.11
N THR A 227 -1.01 -5.89 -0.84
CA THR A 227 -0.44 -5.86 0.51
C THR A 227 -0.61 -4.51 1.22
N TYR A 228 -1.04 -3.45 0.53
CA TYR A 228 -1.13 -2.10 1.11
C TYR A 228 -2.15 -2.02 2.25
N SER A 229 -3.35 -2.59 2.09
CA SER A 229 -4.35 -2.67 3.16
C SER A 229 -3.93 -3.53 4.37
N ARG A 230 -2.82 -4.29 4.27
CA ARG A 230 -2.30 -5.10 5.38
C ARG A 230 -1.36 -4.32 6.29
N GLN A 231 -0.99 -3.10 5.91
CA GLN A 231 0.00 -2.30 6.64
C GLN A 231 -0.49 -1.92 8.03
N ASN A 232 -1.74 -1.44 8.13
CA ASN A 232 -2.40 -1.07 9.37
C ASN A 232 -3.93 -0.96 9.16
N PRO A 233 -4.72 -0.84 10.24
CA PRO A 233 -6.18 -0.72 10.13
C PRO A 233 -6.69 0.57 9.48
N GLN A 234 -5.92 1.67 9.51
CA GLN A 234 -6.30 2.93 8.86
C GLN A 234 -6.31 2.76 7.35
N GLU A 235 -5.24 2.18 6.79
CA GLU A 235 -5.14 1.89 5.37
C GLU A 235 -6.23 0.90 4.95
N ASP A 236 -6.51 -0.14 5.76
CA ASP A 236 -7.62 -1.05 5.49
C ASP A 236 -8.98 -0.33 5.53
N PHE A 237 -9.20 0.57 6.49
CA PHE A 237 -10.42 1.35 6.61
C PHE A 237 -10.61 2.28 5.41
N ALA A 238 -9.61 3.10 5.08
CA ALA A 238 -9.66 4.02 3.97
C ALA A 238 -9.86 3.30 2.62
N ASN A 239 -9.16 2.19 2.41
CA ASN A 239 -9.40 1.36 1.22
C ASN A 239 -10.76 0.66 1.24
N SER A 240 -11.32 0.33 2.42
CA SER A 240 -12.68 -0.22 2.51
C SER A 240 -13.73 0.83 2.15
N VAL A 241 -13.53 2.09 2.55
CA VAL A 241 -14.41 3.21 2.16
C VAL A 241 -14.36 3.42 0.65
N THR A 242 -13.18 3.44 0.04
CA THR A 242 -13.10 3.58 -1.43
C THR A 242 -13.64 2.34 -2.15
N ALA A 243 -13.42 1.13 -1.62
CA ALA A 243 -14.00 -0.09 -2.16
C ALA A 243 -15.54 -0.08 -2.10
N TYR A 244 -16.13 0.51 -1.07
CA TYR A 244 -17.60 0.65 -1.00
C TYR A 244 -18.18 1.46 -2.17
N ILE A 245 -17.44 2.45 -2.67
CA ILE A 245 -17.85 3.32 -3.79
C ILE A 245 -17.52 2.69 -5.15
N HIS A 246 -16.34 2.07 -5.27
CA HIS A 246 -15.76 1.70 -6.57
C HIS A 246 -15.73 0.19 -6.86
N TYR A 247 -15.92 -0.66 -5.85
CA TYR A 247 -15.70 -2.10 -5.98
C TYR A 247 -17.03 -2.87 -5.92
N PRO A 248 -17.61 -3.27 -7.07
CA PRO A 248 -18.93 -3.92 -7.11
C PRO A 248 -18.97 -5.23 -6.31
N TYR A 249 -17.81 -5.88 -6.12
CA TYR A 249 -17.72 -7.13 -5.38
C TYR A 249 -17.46 -6.97 -3.87
N PHE A 250 -17.45 -5.73 -3.33
CA PHE A 250 -17.03 -5.50 -1.94
C PHE A 250 -17.97 -6.17 -0.94
N ARG A 251 -19.28 -6.11 -1.22
CA ARG A 251 -20.30 -6.79 -0.41
C ARG A 251 -20.15 -8.30 -0.36
N PHE A 252 -19.54 -8.93 -1.37
CA PHE A 252 -19.35 -10.38 -1.40
C PHE A 252 -18.00 -10.80 -0.81
N THR A 253 -16.97 -9.96 -0.95
CA THR A 253 -15.64 -10.21 -0.37
C THR A 253 -15.60 -9.90 1.13
N HIS A 254 -16.30 -8.84 1.56
CA HIS A 254 -16.28 -8.32 2.92
C HIS A 254 -17.69 -7.92 3.40
N PRO A 255 -18.67 -8.84 3.44
CA PRO A 255 -20.08 -8.53 3.74
C PRO A 255 -20.28 -7.79 5.07
N SER A 256 -19.54 -8.19 6.11
CA SER A 256 -19.67 -7.55 7.43
C SER A 256 -19.08 -6.13 7.46
N ARG A 257 -17.95 -5.91 6.76
CA ARG A 257 -17.38 -4.55 6.61
C ARG A 257 -18.29 -3.66 5.78
N TYR A 258 -18.89 -4.22 4.72
CA TYR A 258 -19.88 -3.52 3.91
C TYR A 258 -21.04 -2.98 4.76
N LYS A 259 -21.62 -3.85 5.61
CA LYS A 259 -22.71 -3.47 6.52
C LYS A 259 -22.27 -2.40 7.54
N PHE A 260 -21.06 -2.53 8.08
CA PHE A 260 -20.47 -1.53 8.97
C PHE A 260 -20.39 -0.17 8.28
N LEU A 261 -19.79 -0.09 7.09
CA LEU A 261 -19.62 1.17 6.37
C LEU A 261 -20.96 1.77 5.93
N LYS A 262 -21.88 0.94 5.42
CA LYS A 262 -23.24 1.37 5.07
C LYS A 262 -23.90 2.12 6.22
N LYS A 263 -23.77 1.60 7.44
CA LYS A 263 -24.36 2.17 8.65
C LYS A 263 -23.58 3.38 9.17
N ASN A 264 -22.27 3.23 9.37
CA ASN A 264 -21.46 4.16 10.17
C ASN A 264 -20.79 5.25 9.33
N VAL A 265 -20.69 5.08 8.01
CA VAL A 265 -19.98 6.01 7.11
C VAL A 265 -20.92 6.56 6.03
N PHE A 266 -21.70 5.71 5.38
CA PHE A 266 -22.48 6.08 4.19
C PHE A 266 -23.94 6.44 4.45
N ALA A 267 -24.40 6.38 5.71
CA ALA A 267 -25.78 6.68 6.10
C ALA A 267 -26.84 5.96 5.23
N GLY A 268 -26.55 4.71 4.85
CA GLY A 268 -27.44 3.88 4.02
C GLY A 268 -27.28 4.06 2.51
N LYS A 269 -26.50 5.03 2.01
CA LYS A 269 -26.26 5.24 0.57
C LYS A 269 -25.63 3.99 -0.05
N GLU A 270 -26.15 3.59 -1.20
CA GLU A 270 -25.70 2.43 -1.97
C GLU A 270 -25.18 2.88 -3.34
N TYR A 271 -24.08 2.26 -3.80
CA TYR A 271 -23.45 2.58 -5.10
C TYR A 271 -23.67 1.47 -6.14
N PHE A 272 -24.01 0.27 -5.68
CA PHE A 272 -24.25 -0.89 -6.53
C PHE A 272 -25.61 -1.49 -6.20
N LEU A 273 -26.31 -1.94 -7.23
CA LEU A 273 -27.60 -2.62 -7.07
C LEU A 273 -27.41 -3.94 -6.30
N GLU A 274 -28.35 -4.24 -5.42
CA GLU A 274 -28.37 -5.50 -4.69
C GLU A 274 -28.88 -6.63 -5.59
N ASP A 275 -28.07 -7.69 -5.68
CA ASP A 275 -28.44 -8.93 -6.33
C ASP A 275 -28.70 -9.99 -5.25
N SER A 276 -29.96 -10.10 -4.83
CA SER A 276 -30.38 -11.02 -3.78
C SER A 276 -30.38 -12.49 -4.21
N THR A 277 -30.15 -12.76 -5.51
CA THR A 277 -30.11 -14.13 -6.04
C THR A 277 -28.73 -14.79 -5.88
N VAL A 278 -27.71 -14.00 -5.52
CA VAL A 278 -26.33 -14.47 -5.39
C VAL A 278 -25.81 -14.23 -3.97
N SER A 279 -25.22 -15.27 -3.38
CA SER A 279 -24.77 -15.22 -1.98
C SER A 279 -23.24 -15.18 -1.82
N SER A 280 -22.49 -15.54 -2.86
CA SER A 280 -21.04 -15.66 -2.80
C SER A 280 -20.31 -14.94 -3.94
N LEU A 281 -19.06 -14.54 -3.68
CA LEU A 281 -18.18 -13.92 -4.68
C LEU A 281 -18.06 -14.81 -5.93
N LYS A 282 -17.84 -16.11 -5.74
CA LYS A 282 -17.59 -17.05 -6.83
C LYS A 282 -18.81 -17.18 -7.75
N GLU A 283 -20.01 -17.28 -7.18
CA GLU A 283 -21.26 -17.28 -7.95
C GLU A 283 -21.41 -15.98 -8.72
N LYS A 284 -21.19 -14.84 -8.06
CA LYS A 284 -21.38 -13.52 -8.68
C LYS A 284 -20.44 -13.31 -9.86
N ILE A 285 -19.16 -13.57 -9.66
CA ILE A 285 -18.13 -13.50 -10.71
C ILE A 285 -18.44 -14.48 -11.85
N SER A 286 -18.90 -15.69 -11.53
CA SER A 286 -19.23 -16.67 -12.57
C SER A 286 -20.42 -16.24 -13.43
N SER A 287 -21.43 -15.62 -12.80
CA SER A 287 -22.61 -15.08 -13.47
C SER A 287 -22.24 -13.88 -14.35
N ASP A 288 -21.60 -12.86 -13.76
CA ASP A 288 -21.23 -11.64 -14.47
C ASP A 288 -20.28 -11.93 -15.65
N LEU A 289 -19.32 -12.84 -15.45
CA LEU A 289 -18.41 -13.26 -16.52
C LEU A 289 -19.14 -14.02 -17.63
N GLY A 290 -20.08 -14.91 -17.27
CA GLY A 290 -20.89 -15.65 -18.24
C GLY A 290 -21.72 -14.70 -19.11
N ASP A 291 -22.39 -13.74 -18.49
CA ASP A 291 -23.20 -12.74 -19.18
C ASP A 291 -22.35 -11.84 -20.09
N ALA A 292 -21.21 -11.36 -19.59
CA ALA A 292 -20.31 -10.51 -20.37
C ALA A 292 -19.73 -11.25 -21.58
N LEU A 293 -19.31 -12.51 -21.40
CA LEU A 293 -18.82 -13.35 -22.51
C LEU A 293 -19.92 -13.64 -23.54
N ALA A 294 -21.15 -13.96 -23.10
CA ALA A 294 -22.27 -14.25 -23.99
C ALA A 294 -22.70 -13.04 -24.82
N LYS A 295 -22.61 -11.83 -24.26
CA LYS A 295 -22.92 -10.56 -24.94
C LYS A 295 -21.76 -9.99 -25.76
N GLY A 296 -20.56 -10.58 -25.67
CA GLY A 296 -19.35 -10.03 -26.27
C GLY A 296 -18.90 -8.69 -25.65
N ALA A 297 -19.26 -8.45 -24.39
CA ALA A 297 -18.92 -7.23 -23.66
C ALA A 297 -17.49 -7.32 -23.09
N TRP A 298 -16.48 -7.21 -23.96
CA TRP A 298 -15.10 -7.50 -23.62
C TRP A 298 -14.52 -6.57 -22.53
N ASP A 299 -14.91 -5.29 -22.51
CA ASP A 299 -14.48 -4.37 -21.46
C ASP A 299 -15.00 -4.77 -20.07
N ASP A 300 -16.24 -5.27 -19.98
CA ASP A 300 -16.80 -5.80 -18.74
C ASP A 300 -16.01 -7.02 -18.27
N VAL A 301 -15.63 -7.92 -19.19
CA VAL A 301 -14.76 -9.06 -18.87
C VAL A 301 -13.42 -8.60 -18.30
N ARG A 302 -12.79 -7.58 -18.90
CA ARG A 302 -11.54 -7.01 -18.38
C ARG A 302 -11.72 -6.40 -17.00
N ASN A 303 -12.80 -5.65 -16.78
CA ASN A 303 -13.11 -5.02 -15.49
C ASN A 303 -13.26 -6.08 -14.39
N ILE A 304 -13.94 -7.19 -14.66
CA ILE A 304 -14.04 -8.33 -13.72
C ILE A 304 -12.66 -8.83 -13.30
N PHE A 305 -11.69 -8.91 -14.21
CA PHE A 305 -10.34 -9.39 -13.88
C PHE A 305 -9.53 -8.35 -13.10
N ILE A 306 -9.68 -7.07 -13.42
CA ILE A 306 -9.11 -5.98 -12.61
C ILE A 306 -9.61 -6.13 -11.18
N GLU A 307 -10.92 -6.36 -11.01
CA GLU A 307 -11.50 -6.46 -9.69
C GLU A 307 -11.07 -7.72 -8.92
N LEU A 308 -10.93 -8.86 -9.59
CA LEU A 308 -10.36 -10.06 -8.96
C LEU A 308 -8.91 -9.85 -8.53
N GLY A 309 -8.11 -9.16 -9.35
CA GLY A 309 -6.70 -8.89 -9.10
C GLY A 309 -6.39 -7.98 -7.91
N ARG A 310 -7.43 -7.41 -7.27
CA ARG A 310 -7.29 -6.64 -6.02
C ARG A 310 -7.20 -7.52 -4.77
N GLY A 311 -7.48 -8.82 -4.90
CA GLY A 311 -7.31 -9.83 -3.86
C GLY A 311 -6.44 -11.00 -4.32
N TYR A 312 -6.44 -12.07 -3.53
CA TYR A 312 -5.78 -13.33 -3.82
C TYR A 312 -6.83 -14.45 -3.86
N TYR A 313 -7.09 -14.99 -5.06
CA TYR A 313 -8.12 -16.01 -5.29
C TYR A 313 -7.65 -17.09 -6.27
N PRO A 314 -6.59 -17.86 -5.95
CA PRO A 314 -5.88 -18.70 -6.92
C PRO A 314 -6.78 -19.69 -7.66
N ASP A 315 -7.67 -20.39 -6.95
CA ASP A 315 -8.58 -21.38 -7.54
C ASP A 315 -9.63 -20.74 -8.47
N LEU A 316 -10.09 -19.54 -8.12
CA LEU A 316 -11.06 -18.80 -8.94
C LEU A 316 -10.36 -18.23 -10.18
N GLU A 317 -9.17 -17.66 -10.01
CA GLU A 317 -8.33 -17.14 -11.10
C GLU A 317 -8.02 -18.25 -12.12
N LYS A 318 -7.59 -19.44 -11.68
CA LYS A 318 -7.32 -20.58 -12.58
C LYS A 318 -8.53 -20.96 -13.42
N LYS A 319 -9.71 -21.07 -12.80
CA LYS A 319 -10.97 -21.39 -13.51
C LYS A 319 -11.34 -20.34 -14.54
N ILE A 320 -11.12 -19.07 -14.20
CA ILE A 320 -11.39 -17.96 -15.11
C ILE A 320 -10.41 -17.97 -16.28
N ILE A 321 -9.12 -18.22 -16.04
CA ILE A 321 -8.12 -18.35 -17.10
C ILE A 321 -8.51 -19.47 -18.08
N SER A 322 -8.95 -20.64 -17.59
CA SER A 322 -9.42 -21.72 -18.45
C SER A 322 -10.60 -21.29 -19.33
N ARG A 323 -11.61 -20.61 -18.76
CA ARG A 323 -12.76 -20.09 -19.53
C ARG A 323 -12.34 -19.06 -20.59
N ILE A 324 -11.36 -18.20 -20.28
CA ILE A 324 -10.82 -17.24 -21.26
C ILE A 324 -10.11 -17.97 -22.39
N GLN A 325 -9.31 -18.98 -22.06
CA GLN A 325 -8.59 -19.78 -23.05
C GLN A 325 -9.56 -20.47 -24.01
N GLU A 326 -10.65 -21.05 -23.49
CA GLU A 326 -11.75 -21.60 -24.29
C GLU A 326 -12.39 -20.53 -25.17
N ALA A 327 -12.72 -19.36 -24.60
CA ALA A 327 -13.34 -18.26 -25.33
C ALA A 327 -12.43 -17.72 -26.45
N LEU A 328 -11.12 -17.62 -26.23
CA LEU A 328 -10.15 -17.17 -27.23
C LEU A 328 -10.02 -18.16 -28.39
N GLY A 329 -10.17 -19.46 -28.12
CA GLY A 329 -10.01 -20.53 -29.11
C GLY A 329 -8.61 -20.57 -29.75
N THR A 330 -8.43 -21.47 -30.70
CA THR A 330 -7.14 -21.64 -31.41
C THR A 330 -6.93 -20.61 -32.52
N THR A 331 -8.01 -20.15 -33.15
CA THR A 331 -7.98 -19.20 -34.27
C THR A 331 -8.57 -17.86 -33.83
N SER A 332 -7.92 -16.76 -34.22
CA SER A 332 -8.44 -15.42 -33.92
C SER A 332 -9.75 -15.17 -34.66
N VAL A 333 -10.79 -14.79 -33.92
CA VAL A 333 -12.10 -14.38 -34.47
C VAL A 333 -12.23 -12.85 -34.42
N SER A 334 -11.51 -12.18 -33.51
CA SER A 334 -11.48 -10.72 -33.40
C SER A 334 -10.18 -10.27 -32.73
N GLN A 335 -9.49 -9.32 -33.36
CA GLN A 335 -8.25 -8.74 -32.81
C GLN A 335 -8.53 -7.97 -31.51
N GLU A 336 -9.69 -7.32 -31.40
CA GLU A 336 -10.09 -6.59 -30.21
C GLU A 336 -10.35 -7.53 -29.03
N LYS A 337 -11.08 -8.63 -29.27
CA LYS A 337 -11.31 -9.68 -28.29
C LYS A 337 -9.99 -10.24 -27.76
N ASP A 338 -9.08 -10.59 -28.67
CA ASP A 338 -7.76 -11.14 -28.31
C ASP A 338 -6.97 -10.17 -27.44
N ARG A 339 -6.97 -8.89 -27.83
CA ARG A 339 -6.31 -7.81 -27.09
C ARG A 339 -6.90 -7.65 -25.69
N ILE A 340 -8.21 -7.50 -25.57
CA ILE A 340 -8.86 -7.19 -24.28
C ILE A 340 -8.76 -8.37 -23.32
N LEU A 341 -9.08 -9.59 -23.78
CA LEU A 341 -8.99 -10.79 -22.95
C LEU A 341 -7.54 -11.10 -22.55
N GLY A 342 -6.60 -10.93 -23.48
CA GLY A 342 -5.17 -11.04 -23.19
C GLY A 342 -4.75 -10.05 -22.11
N LEU A 343 -5.06 -8.75 -22.28
CA LEU A 343 -4.70 -7.69 -21.31
C LEU A 343 -5.36 -7.92 -19.95
N GLY A 344 -6.57 -8.45 -19.93
CA GLY A 344 -7.26 -8.77 -18.69
C GLY A 344 -6.47 -9.78 -17.81
N THR A 345 -5.77 -10.73 -18.42
CA THR A 345 -4.93 -11.69 -17.65
C THR A 345 -3.71 -11.06 -16.97
N CYS A 346 -3.37 -9.79 -17.24
CA CYS A 346 -2.32 -9.08 -16.51
C CYS A 346 -2.66 -8.90 -15.02
N TYR A 347 -3.95 -8.94 -14.65
CA TYR A 347 -4.43 -8.72 -13.29
C TYR A 347 -4.53 -10.00 -12.46
N LEU A 348 -4.43 -11.16 -13.11
CA LEU A 348 -4.47 -12.47 -12.46
C LEU A 348 -3.06 -12.91 -12.08
N MET A 349 -2.88 -13.48 -10.90
CA MET A 349 -1.58 -13.81 -10.31
C MET A 349 -1.17 -15.27 -10.51
N GLN A 350 -1.85 -15.97 -11.44
CA GLN A 350 -1.56 -17.37 -11.77
C GLN A 350 -0.63 -17.49 -12.99
N PRO A 351 0.34 -18.42 -12.99
CA PRO A 351 1.27 -18.65 -14.10
C PRO A 351 0.58 -18.90 -15.45
N GLU A 352 -0.57 -19.56 -15.46
CA GLU A 352 -1.36 -19.90 -16.64
C GLU A 352 -1.77 -18.64 -17.43
N GLY A 353 -2.05 -17.53 -16.73
CA GLY A 353 -2.35 -16.25 -17.37
C GLY A 353 -1.14 -15.63 -18.07
N LEU A 354 0.08 -15.88 -17.57
CA LEU A 354 1.30 -15.47 -18.27
C LEU A 354 1.59 -16.35 -19.50
N GLU A 355 1.35 -17.65 -19.41
CA GLU A 355 1.50 -18.56 -20.55
C GLU A 355 0.51 -18.23 -21.67
N LEU A 356 -0.75 -17.95 -21.36
CA LEU A 356 -1.74 -17.52 -22.34
C LEU A 356 -1.31 -16.27 -23.12
N ARG A 357 -0.73 -15.28 -22.42
CA ARG A 357 -0.17 -14.09 -23.08
C ARG A 357 0.99 -14.43 -24.02
N LYS A 358 1.89 -15.32 -23.61
CA LYS A 358 3.00 -15.80 -24.46
C LYS A 358 2.47 -16.51 -25.70
N GLU A 359 1.42 -17.32 -25.58
CA GLU A 359 0.77 -17.99 -26.71
C GLU A 359 0.16 -17.00 -27.70
N LEU A 360 -0.58 -15.99 -27.22
CA LEU A 360 -1.13 -14.92 -28.07
C LEU A 360 -0.04 -14.17 -28.83
N ILE A 361 1.12 -13.92 -28.18
CA ILE A 361 2.28 -13.29 -28.82
C ILE A 361 2.89 -14.20 -29.89
N ARG A 362 3.12 -15.49 -29.59
CA ARG A 362 3.69 -16.46 -30.54
C ARG A 362 2.81 -16.64 -31.76
N ALA A 363 1.49 -16.66 -31.56
CA ALA A 363 0.49 -16.72 -32.62
C ALA A 363 0.31 -15.39 -33.38
N ARG A 364 1.05 -14.33 -33.02
CA ARG A 364 0.96 -12.97 -33.60
C ARG A 364 -0.44 -12.34 -33.50
N ARG A 365 -1.25 -12.78 -32.52
CA ARG A 365 -2.60 -12.25 -32.26
C ARG A 365 -2.55 -10.92 -31.50
N VAL A 366 -1.61 -10.78 -30.58
CA VAL A 366 -1.36 -9.55 -29.81
C VAL A 366 0.14 -9.31 -29.71
N SER A 367 0.59 -8.08 -29.92
CA SER A 367 2.02 -7.74 -29.85
C SER A 367 2.50 -7.55 -28.40
N VAL A 368 3.78 -7.78 -28.15
CA VAL A 368 4.42 -7.47 -26.84
C VAL A 368 4.25 -5.99 -26.49
N LYS A 369 4.40 -5.09 -27.48
CA LYS A 369 4.25 -3.65 -27.28
C LYS A 369 2.85 -3.30 -26.75
N GLU A 370 1.82 -4.01 -27.18
CA GLU A 370 0.46 -3.79 -26.71
C GLU A 370 0.29 -4.20 -25.25
N PHE A 371 0.82 -5.35 -24.84
CA PHE A 371 0.83 -5.75 -23.43
C PHE A 371 1.56 -4.75 -22.53
N LEU A 372 2.72 -4.26 -22.96
CA LEU A 372 3.55 -3.35 -22.16
C LEU A 372 2.97 -1.93 -22.01
N LYS A 373 1.90 -1.58 -22.75
CA LYS A 373 1.15 -0.33 -22.50
C LYS A 373 0.31 -0.41 -21.23
N ASP A 374 -0.16 -1.59 -20.83
CA ASP A 374 -0.90 -1.75 -19.59
C ASP A 374 0.07 -1.75 -18.39
N PRO A 375 -0.08 -0.82 -17.42
CA PRO A 375 0.86 -0.66 -16.31
C PRO A 375 1.04 -1.94 -15.49
N ARG A 376 -0.02 -2.74 -15.33
CA ARG A 376 0.04 -3.99 -14.58
C ARG A 376 0.89 -5.01 -15.32
N CYS A 377 0.68 -5.14 -16.63
CA CYS A 377 1.49 -6.02 -17.46
C CYS A 377 2.96 -5.59 -17.52
N PHE A 378 3.23 -4.29 -17.60
CA PHE A 378 4.58 -3.74 -17.53
C PHE A 378 5.26 -4.08 -16.19
N ARG A 379 4.55 -3.88 -15.06
CA ARG A 379 5.06 -4.17 -13.71
C ARG A 379 5.47 -5.64 -13.55
N ILE A 380 4.75 -6.58 -14.17
CA ILE A 380 5.09 -8.02 -14.11
C ILE A 380 5.94 -8.49 -15.30
N ALA A 381 6.38 -7.59 -16.17
CA ALA A 381 7.26 -7.94 -17.28
C ALA A 381 8.61 -8.44 -16.74
N ARG A 382 9.25 -9.36 -17.47
CA ARG A 382 10.51 -10.01 -17.05
C ARG A 382 11.54 -8.99 -16.58
N ASP A 383 11.84 -8.02 -17.43
CA ASP A 383 12.93 -7.09 -17.18
C ASP A 383 12.66 -6.19 -15.98
N TYR A 384 11.43 -5.70 -15.81
CA TYR A 384 11.05 -4.90 -14.65
C TYR A 384 11.03 -5.73 -13.36
N PHE A 385 10.47 -6.94 -13.40
CA PHE A 385 10.49 -7.86 -12.26
C PHE A 385 11.92 -8.16 -11.80
N GLU A 386 12.79 -8.59 -12.72
CA GLU A 386 14.14 -9.06 -12.39
C GLU A 386 15.10 -7.93 -12.00
N LYS A 387 14.93 -6.73 -12.57
CA LYS A 387 15.82 -5.59 -12.29
C LYS A 387 15.31 -4.67 -11.17
N ASN A 388 14.00 -4.65 -10.92
CA ASN A 388 13.38 -3.73 -9.97
C ASN A 388 12.61 -4.46 -8.86
N LEU A 389 11.44 -5.05 -9.14
CA LEU A 389 10.56 -5.59 -8.08
C LEU A 389 11.26 -6.64 -7.21
N SER A 390 11.97 -7.58 -7.83
CA SER A 390 12.69 -8.64 -7.11
C SER A 390 13.84 -8.12 -6.24
N LYS A 391 14.17 -6.83 -6.30
CA LYS A 391 15.12 -6.19 -5.40
C LYS A 391 14.48 -5.58 -4.17
N TRP A 392 13.16 -5.39 -4.16
CA TRP A 392 12.46 -4.79 -3.02
C TRP A 392 12.63 -5.64 -1.76
N PRO A 393 13.00 -5.03 -0.63
CA PRO A 393 13.07 -5.73 0.64
C PRO A 393 11.66 -6.03 1.16
N PRO A 394 11.48 -7.09 1.98
CA PRO A 394 10.28 -7.24 2.78
C PRO A 394 10.04 -6.04 3.68
N SER A 395 8.77 -5.71 3.91
CA SER A 395 8.34 -4.59 4.74
C SER A 395 7.56 -5.07 5.98
N ASN A 396 7.34 -4.16 6.94
CA ASN A 396 6.56 -4.43 8.15
C ASN A 396 7.07 -5.67 8.93
N LEU A 397 8.38 -5.74 9.14
CA LEU A 397 9.01 -6.86 9.83
C LEU A 397 8.78 -6.77 11.34
N TYR A 398 8.21 -7.83 11.92
CA TYR A 398 7.93 -7.92 13.34
C TYR A 398 8.42 -9.26 13.92
N PHE A 399 9.07 -9.21 15.08
CA PHE A 399 9.35 -10.38 15.91
C PHE A 399 8.38 -10.43 17.08
N TYR A 400 7.93 -11.64 17.44
CA TYR A 400 7.13 -11.86 18.64
C TYR A 400 7.15 -13.31 19.12
N GLN A 401 6.71 -13.52 20.36
CA GLN A 401 6.44 -14.85 20.90
C GLN A 401 4.95 -15.07 21.16
N ASP A 402 4.44 -16.22 20.75
CA ASP A 402 3.04 -16.61 20.91
C ASP A 402 2.95 -18.12 21.15
N GLY A 403 2.24 -18.55 22.20
CA GLY A 403 2.10 -19.97 22.54
C GLY A 403 3.42 -20.73 22.74
N GLY A 404 4.49 -20.05 23.19
CA GLY A 404 5.83 -20.64 23.34
C GLY A 404 6.64 -20.75 22.04
N MET A 405 6.08 -20.31 20.91
CA MET A 405 6.77 -20.24 19.62
C MET A 405 7.30 -18.84 19.36
N SER A 406 8.42 -18.76 18.66
CA SER A 406 9.03 -17.50 18.22
C SER A 406 8.76 -17.28 16.75
N HIS A 407 8.11 -16.16 16.43
CA HIS A 407 7.66 -15.84 15.10
C HIS A 407 8.36 -14.62 14.53
N LEU A 408 8.55 -14.65 13.21
CA LEU A 408 8.86 -13.50 12.38
C LEU A 408 7.71 -13.31 11.40
N GLN A 409 7.09 -12.14 11.37
CA GLN A 409 6.00 -11.82 10.43
C GLN A 409 6.32 -10.55 9.65
N PHE A 410 6.00 -10.55 8.35
CA PHE A 410 6.29 -9.44 7.44
C PHE A 410 5.39 -9.52 6.19
N THR A 411 5.46 -8.46 5.37
CA THR A 411 4.82 -8.43 4.06
C THR A 411 5.87 -8.51 2.94
N ASP A 412 5.65 -9.40 1.97
CA ASP A 412 6.40 -9.49 0.71
C ASP A 412 5.47 -9.15 -0.47
N PRO A 413 5.46 -7.89 -0.94
CA PRO A 413 4.61 -7.45 -2.04
C PRO A 413 4.93 -8.13 -3.39
N VAL A 414 6.08 -8.80 -3.49
CA VAL A 414 6.60 -9.37 -4.73
C VAL A 414 6.29 -10.87 -4.84
N LEU A 415 5.91 -11.52 -3.73
CA LEU A 415 5.69 -12.96 -3.64
C LEU A 415 4.80 -13.51 -4.77
N GLY A 416 3.60 -12.95 -4.95
CA GLY A 416 2.70 -13.38 -6.03
C GLY A 416 3.30 -13.19 -7.43
N THR A 417 4.02 -12.09 -7.65
CA THR A 417 4.66 -11.84 -8.96
C THR A 417 5.79 -12.82 -9.23
N ALA A 418 6.57 -13.17 -8.20
CA ALA A 418 7.64 -14.16 -8.31
C ALA A 418 7.07 -15.53 -8.73
N HIS A 419 5.99 -15.97 -8.09
CA HIS A 419 5.31 -17.21 -8.45
C HIS A 419 4.76 -17.19 -9.88
N LEU A 420 4.06 -16.12 -10.28
CA LEU A 420 3.59 -15.95 -11.67
C LEU A 420 4.72 -16.02 -12.70
N ARG A 421 5.93 -15.58 -12.33
CA ARG A 421 7.14 -15.64 -13.15
C ARG A 421 7.87 -16.97 -13.09
N GLY A 422 7.36 -17.94 -12.32
CA GLY A 422 7.93 -19.27 -12.16
C GLY A 422 9.14 -19.32 -11.23
N PHE A 423 9.22 -18.43 -10.23
CA PHE A 423 10.25 -18.46 -9.20
C PHE A 423 9.68 -18.98 -7.88
N ASP A 424 10.42 -19.89 -7.25
CA ASP A 424 10.22 -20.31 -5.87
C ASP A 424 10.87 -19.26 -4.95
N THR A 425 10.32 -19.04 -3.75
CA THR A 425 10.80 -18.01 -2.82
C THR A 425 11.36 -18.63 -1.55
N GLU A 426 12.65 -18.44 -1.29
CA GLU A 426 13.35 -18.80 -0.05
C GLU A 426 13.58 -17.52 0.77
N TYR A 427 13.07 -17.50 2.00
CA TYR A 427 13.39 -16.50 3.02
C TYR A 427 14.53 -16.99 3.89
N ALA A 428 15.66 -16.30 3.87
CA ALA A 428 16.82 -16.62 4.71
C ALA A 428 16.97 -15.59 5.83
N TRP A 429 17.00 -16.04 7.07
CA TRP A 429 17.11 -15.18 8.25
C TRP A 429 18.37 -15.48 9.07
N ARG A 430 18.89 -14.44 9.74
CA ARG A 430 20.09 -14.52 10.60
C ARG A 430 19.91 -13.63 11.82
N ILE A 431 20.18 -14.16 13.00
CA ILE A 431 20.08 -13.43 14.27
C ILE A 431 21.49 -13.17 14.80
N PHE A 432 21.74 -11.95 15.25
CA PHE A 432 23.00 -11.50 15.84
C PHE A 432 22.75 -10.89 17.21
N VAL A 433 23.74 -11.02 18.11
CA VAL A 433 23.79 -10.23 19.34
C VAL A 433 24.41 -8.87 19.02
N VAL A 434 23.71 -7.77 19.30
CA VAL A 434 24.23 -6.42 19.05
C VAL A 434 25.41 -6.15 19.98
N GLY A 435 26.50 -5.60 19.43
CA GLY A 435 27.78 -5.43 20.15
C GLY A 435 28.54 -6.73 20.40
N GLY A 436 28.03 -7.87 19.93
CA GLY A 436 28.67 -9.17 20.04
C GLY A 436 29.58 -9.52 18.87
N SER A 437 29.83 -10.82 18.68
CA SER A 437 30.64 -11.33 17.58
C SER A 437 29.98 -11.06 16.21
N LYS A 438 30.79 -11.01 15.14
CA LYS A 438 30.28 -10.96 13.76
C LYS A 438 29.60 -12.28 13.31
N LYS A 439 29.72 -13.37 14.08
CA LYS A 439 29.05 -14.64 13.77
C LYS A 439 27.59 -14.58 14.22
N PRO A 440 26.64 -15.06 13.40
CA PRO A 440 25.25 -15.13 13.80
C PRO A 440 25.08 -16.10 14.98
N LEU A 441 24.21 -15.73 15.91
CA LEU A 441 23.70 -16.60 16.97
C LEU A 441 22.93 -17.79 16.37
N ALA A 442 22.08 -17.50 15.38
CA ALA A 442 21.24 -18.48 14.71
C ALA A 442 20.98 -18.07 13.26
N THR A 443 20.77 -19.06 12.41
CA THR A 443 20.39 -18.90 11.01
C THR A 443 19.29 -19.89 10.66
N GLY A 444 18.50 -19.57 9.66
CA GLY A 444 17.48 -20.47 9.17
C GLY A 444 16.86 -20.01 7.86
N LYS A 445 15.96 -20.85 7.35
CA LYS A 445 15.35 -20.70 6.03
C LYS A 445 13.90 -21.15 6.02
N HIS A 446 13.08 -20.46 5.23
CA HIS A 446 11.69 -20.82 5.00
C HIS A 446 11.36 -20.71 3.51
N ASN A 447 10.82 -21.77 2.92
CA ASN A 447 10.48 -21.83 1.50
C ASN A 447 8.96 -21.68 1.31
N VAL A 448 8.58 -20.97 0.26
CA VAL A 448 7.21 -20.80 -0.20
C VAL A 448 7.14 -21.10 -1.69
N ASP A 449 6.41 -22.16 -2.02
CA ASP A 449 6.33 -22.72 -3.37
C ASP A 449 5.07 -22.22 -4.13
N GLU A 450 4.01 -21.89 -3.39
CA GLU A 450 2.74 -21.41 -3.94
C GLU A 450 2.61 -19.92 -3.68
N GLY A 451 2.52 -19.10 -4.73
CA GLY A 451 2.54 -17.64 -4.62
C GLY A 451 1.44 -17.16 -3.68
N GLY A 452 1.80 -16.64 -2.51
CA GLY A 452 0.83 -16.32 -1.46
C GLY A 452 0.25 -14.90 -1.54
N ASN A 453 -0.60 -14.61 -0.57
CA ASN A 453 -1.30 -13.32 -0.38
C ASN A 453 -0.38 -12.14 0.02
N GLY A 454 0.94 -12.38 0.07
CA GLY A 454 1.97 -11.39 0.39
C GLY A 454 2.20 -11.15 1.89
N SER A 455 1.51 -11.85 2.80
CA SER A 455 1.81 -11.85 4.23
C SER A 455 2.45 -13.18 4.63
N VAL A 456 3.62 -13.12 5.26
CA VAL A 456 4.42 -14.31 5.59
C VAL A 456 4.68 -14.34 7.08
N ARG A 457 4.47 -15.51 7.69
CA ARG A 457 4.79 -15.79 9.10
C ARG A 457 5.70 -17.01 9.18
N ILE A 458 6.90 -16.82 9.70
CA ILE A 458 7.92 -17.85 9.88
C ILE A 458 7.97 -18.23 11.36
N ASP A 459 7.95 -19.54 11.64
CA ASP A 459 8.35 -20.09 12.93
C ASP A 459 9.88 -20.23 12.95
N LEU A 460 10.54 -19.43 13.78
CA LEU A 460 12.00 -19.35 13.83
C LEU A 460 12.63 -20.63 14.37
N MET A 461 11.95 -21.37 15.26
CA MET A 461 12.51 -22.61 15.81
C MET A 461 12.43 -23.74 14.78
N LYS A 462 11.32 -23.84 14.05
CA LYS A 462 11.13 -24.87 13.01
C LYS A 462 11.98 -24.63 11.77
N SER A 463 12.26 -23.37 11.45
CA SER A 463 13.03 -22.99 10.25
C SER A 463 14.53 -22.86 10.49
N ALA A 464 15.01 -23.08 11.72
CA ALA A 464 16.43 -22.93 12.06
C ALA A 464 17.28 -24.07 11.50
N ASP A 465 18.51 -23.74 11.07
CA ASP A 465 19.48 -24.75 10.64
C ASP A 465 19.92 -25.64 11.82
N LYS A 466 19.87 -25.09 13.04
CA LYS A 466 20.22 -25.77 14.31
C LYS A 466 19.37 -25.20 15.45
N ASN A 467 19.14 -26.03 16.46
CA ASN A 467 18.53 -25.57 17.71
C ASN A 467 19.35 -24.45 18.34
N PHE A 468 18.66 -23.44 18.86
CA PHE A 468 19.27 -22.30 19.52
C PHE A 468 18.33 -21.77 20.61
N GLU A 469 18.89 -20.96 21.51
CA GLU A 469 18.14 -20.27 22.54
C GLU A 469 18.38 -18.76 22.43
N PHE A 470 17.36 -17.98 22.77
CA PHE A 470 17.46 -16.53 22.81
C PHE A 470 18.16 -16.10 24.10
N PRO A 471 19.26 -15.33 24.05
CA PRO A 471 19.89 -14.80 25.25
C PRO A 471 18.96 -13.74 25.87
N ALA A 472 18.39 -14.05 27.03
CA ALA A 472 17.44 -13.18 27.71
C ALA A 472 18.05 -11.80 28.00
N GLY A 473 17.28 -10.74 27.72
CA GLY A 473 17.66 -9.35 28.00
C GLY A 473 18.80 -8.78 27.14
N LYS A 474 19.34 -9.53 26.17
CA LYS A 474 20.29 -8.99 25.20
C LYS A 474 19.55 -8.37 24.02
N VAL A 475 20.08 -7.26 23.52
CA VAL A 475 19.60 -6.66 22.26
C VAL A 475 20.08 -7.54 21.10
N LEU A 476 19.12 -8.03 20.34
CA LEU A 476 19.32 -8.85 19.17
C LEU A 476 18.99 -8.05 17.91
N ARG A 477 19.64 -8.41 16.81
CA ARG A 477 19.32 -7.93 15.47
C ARG A 477 19.01 -9.12 14.59
N ILE A 478 17.86 -9.13 13.94
CA ILE A 478 17.56 -10.09 12.88
C ILE A 478 17.72 -9.42 11.52
N GLU A 479 18.38 -10.10 10.60
CA GLU A 479 18.43 -9.77 9.18
C GLU A 479 17.61 -10.80 8.42
N LEU A 480 16.78 -10.33 7.49
CA LEU A 480 15.96 -11.13 6.59
C LEU A 480 16.33 -10.78 5.15
N GLY A 481 16.66 -11.79 4.35
CA GLY A 481 16.83 -11.68 2.91
C GLY A 481 15.88 -12.61 2.17
N VAL A 482 15.53 -12.25 0.95
CA VAL A 482 14.70 -13.07 0.06
C VAL A 482 15.54 -13.53 -1.12
N LYS A 483 15.47 -14.82 -1.44
CA LYS A 483 16.02 -15.40 -2.66
C LYS A 483 14.89 -15.95 -3.51
N ARG A 484 14.88 -15.55 -4.77
CA ARG A 484 13.94 -16.04 -5.77
C ARG A 484 14.70 -16.94 -6.72
N ILE A 485 14.31 -18.20 -6.81
CA ILE A 485 15.03 -19.25 -7.53
C ILE A 485 14.11 -19.78 -8.63
N HIS A 486 14.54 -19.70 -9.89
CA HIS A 486 13.77 -20.28 -10.99
C HIS A 486 14.19 -21.74 -11.19
N PRO A 487 13.32 -22.74 -10.93
CA PRO A 487 13.71 -24.14 -10.85
C PRO A 487 14.20 -24.71 -12.20
N ARG A 488 13.74 -24.17 -13.33
CA ARG A 488 14.17 -24.62 -14.67
C ARG A 488 15.40 -23.91 -15.24
N THR A 489 15.67 -22.67 -14.85
CA THR A 489 16.77 -21.86 -15.43
C THR A 489 17.91 -21.67 -14.43
N PHE A 490 17.72 -22.11 -13.18
CA PHE A 490 18.65 -21.93 -12.06
C PHE A 490 19.03 -20.47 -11.80
N LYS A 491 18.23 -19.53 -12.32
CA LYS A 491 18.42 -18.10 -12.06
C LYS A 491 18.06 -17.80 -10.62
N ILE A 492 18.99 -17.13 -9.92
CA ILE A 492 18.82 -16.71 -8.53
C ILE A 492 18.82 -15.19 -8.48
N ILE A 493 17.82 -14.62 -7.81
CA ILE A 493 17.73 -13.18 -7.58
C ILE A 493 17.53 -12.92 -6.10
N GLU A 494 18.47 -12.18 -5.51
CA GLU A 494 18.38 -11.76 -4.12
C GLU A 494 17.78 -10.36 -4.01
N SER A 495 16.90 -10.17 -3.02
CA SER A 495 16.39 -8.85 -2.63
C SER A 495 17.41 -8.07 -1.81
N GLU A 496 17.17 -6.78 -1.64
CA GLU A 496 17.71 -6.06 -0.50
C GLU A 496 17.28 -6.72 0.82
N LYS A 497 18.13 -6.61 1.83
CA LYS A 497 17.86 -7.16 3.16
C LYS A 497 17.12 -6.14 4.00
N THR A 498 16.21 -6.64 4.83
CA THR A 498 15.57 -5.86 5.89
C THR A 498 15.99 -6.40 7.24
N GLY A 499 15.85 -5.60 8.30
CA GLY A 499 16.20 -6.05 9.64
C GLY A 499 15.60 -5.18 10.72
N ILE A 500 15.42 -5.78 11.89
CA ILE A 500 14.93 -5.12 13.10
C ILE A 500 15.82 -5.47 14.28
N GLN A 501 15.80 -4.60 15.29
CA GLN A 501 16.34 -4.92 16.61
C GLN A 501 15.19 -5.28 17.55
N PHE A 502 15.45 -6.21 18.47
CA PHE A 502 14.47 -6.64 19.46
C PHE A 502 15.18 -7.21 20.69
N VAL A 503 14.43 -7.33 21.79
CA VAL A 503 14.87 -7.99 23.01
C VAL A 503 13.86 -9.08 23.37
N VAL A 504 14.36 -10.23 23.80
CA VAL A 504 13.52 -11.30 24.32
C VAL A 504 13.50 -11.24 25.85
N GLN A 505 12.30 -11.06 26.38
CA GLN A 505 12.04 -11.01 27.82
C GLN A 505 11.08 -12.14 28.19
N PRO A 506 11.49 -13.11 29.04
CA PRO A 506 10.65 -14.28 29.37
C PRO A 506 9.30 -13.93 30.02
N TRP A 507 9.21 -12.76 30.64
CA TRP A 507 8.02 -12.26 31.33
C TRP A 507 7.17 -11.32 30.45
N PHE A 508 7.63 -10.97 29.25
CA PHE A 508 6.94 -10.03 28.38
C PHE A 508 5.88 -10.75 27.56
N ARG A 509 4.69 -10.14 27.50
CA ARG A 509 3.57 -10.65 26.72
C ARG A 509 3.50 -9.88 25.41
N TYR A 510 3.83 -10.53 24.29
CA TYR A 510 3.82 -9.90 22.97
C TYR A 510 2.40 -9.73 22.42
N ILE A 511 1.49 -10.68 22.64
CA ILE A 511 0.13 -10.63 22.07
C ILE A 511 -0.84 -9.99 23.05
N GLY A 512 -1.50 -8.92 22.61
CA GLY A 512 -2.56 -8.23 23.37
C GLY A 512 -3.90 -8.99 23.38
N PRO A 513 -4.92 -8.47 24.07
CA PRO A 513 -6.26 -9.02 24.01
C PRO A 513 -6.93 -8.70 22.66
N GLN A 514 -7.98 -9.47 22.35
CA GLN A 514 -8.87 -9.24 21.22
C GLN A 514 -10.32 -9.35 21.74
N PRO A 515 -11.11 -8.25 21.76
CA PRO A 515 -10.77 -6.92 21.26
C PRO A 515 -9.82 -6.12 22.20
N PRO A 516 -9.12 -5.09 21.68
CA PRO A 516 -8.10 -4.37 22.44
C PRO A 516 -8.61 -3.22 23.33
N ALA A 517 -9.82 -2.70 23.13
CA ALA A 517 -10.35 -1.54 23.84
C ALA A 517 -9.43 -0.30 23.76
N ILE A 518 -9.02 0.06 22.54
CA ILE A 518 -8.13 1.20 22.26
C ILE A 518 -8.83 2.52 22.59
N ARG A 519 -8.10 3.41 23.26
CA ARG A 519 -8.57 4.76 23.62
C ARG A 519 -7.80 5.83 22.86
N VAL A 520 -8.52 6.67 22.13
CA VAL A 520 -7.92 7.85 21.49
C VAL A 520 -7.72 8.93 22.55
N THR A 521 -6.52 9.50 22.57
CA THR A 521 -6.13 10.60 23.46
C THR A 521 -5.71 11.80 22.62
N VAL A 522 -6.44 12.90 22.77
CA VAL A 522 -6.24 14.17 22.05
C VAL A 522 -5.98 15.27 23.09
N PRO A 523 -5.00 16.16 22.90
CA PRO A 523 -3.60 15.99 23.30
C PRO A 523 -3.36 15.79 24.82
N PHE A 524 -2.15 15.30 25.11
CA PHE A 524 -1.51 15.12 26.42
C PHE A 524 -1.14 16.47 27.07
N ASN A 525 -1.70 16.79 28.23
CA ASN A 525 -1.06 17.70 29.18
C ASN A 525 0.02 16.92 29.93
N SER A 526 1.31 17.16 29.64
CA SER A 526 2.33 16.97 30.65
C SER A 526 3.09 18.27 30.86
N PRO A 527 2.79 19.00 31.95
CA PRO A 527 3.73 19.92 32.51
C PRO A 527 4.76 19.09 33.27
N ARG A 528 5.96 18.92 32.72
CA ARG A 528 7.20 18.80 33.51
C ARG A 528 8.41 18.93 32.60
N VAL A 529 8.95 20.13 32.64
CA VAL A 529 10.37 20.41 32.42
C VAL A 529 11.18 19.37 33.21
N PHE A 530 12.00 18.58 32.52
CA PHE A 530 13.16 17.95 33.15
C PHE A 530 14.38 18.74 32.70
N HIS A 531 15.09 19.29 33.70
CA HIS A 531 16.39 19.93 33.57
C HIS A 531 17.46 18.93 33.15
#